data_AF-A0A2M7MMD9-F1
#
_entry.id   AF-A0A2M7MMD9-F1
#
_cell.length_a   1.000
_cell.length_b   1.000
_cell.length_c   1.000
_cell.angle_alpha   90.00
_cell.angle_beta   90.00
_cell.angle_gamma   90.00
#
_symmetry.space_group_name_H-M   'P 1'
#
loop_
_entity.id
_entity.type
_entity.pdbx_description
1 polymer ?
#
loop_
_entity_poly.entity_id
_entity_poly.type
_entity_poly.pdbx_seq_one_letter_code
_entity_poly.pdbx_strand_id
1 'polypeptide(L)'
;MKRNEILELTIQSYAYEGLGVAKIPVEKDGVTKDFVIFVQHAYPGDTVKAEIRKIKKSYAEAKLVEVITPSAERIKARCNFFGTCGGCKQQDLLYPAQARYKQEQVKDIFNRLGGFTDFALEEIISAEQNFYYRNKMEFSFAEQRWLTLEE
;
A
#
# COMPACT_ATOMS: atom_id res chain seq x y z
N MET A 1 10.17 11.54 -15.67
CA MET A 1 10.40 10.64 -14.52
C MET A 1 11.81 10.07 -14.55
N LYS A 2 12.59 10.28 -13.50
CA LYS A 2 13.94 9.75 -13.27
C LYS A 2 14.02 9.09 -11.89
N ARG A 3 15.01 8.21 -11.71
CA ARG A 3 15.28 7.62 -10.39
C ARG A 3 15.69 8.71 -9.40
N ASN A 4 15.22 8.61 -8.16
CA ASN A 4 15.37 9.57 -7.06
C ASN A 4 14.63 10.91 -7.25
N GLU A 5 13.82 11.03 -8.30
CA GLU A 5 12.91 12.18 -8.45
C GLU A 5 11.78 12.06 -7.41
N ILE A 6 11.44 13.17 -6.75
CA ILE A 6 10.31 13.25 -5.82
C ILE A 6 9.13 13.86 -6.57
N LEU A 7 8.01 13.15 -6.58
CA LEU A 7 6.77 13.59 -7.21
C LEU A 7 5.67 13.70 -6.16
N GLU A 8 4.80 14.68 -6.34
CA GLU A 8 3.52 14.75 -5.64
C GLU A 8 2.51 13.85 -6.37
N LEU A 9 1.95 12.88 -5.65
CA LEU A 9 1.06 11.86 -6.19
C LEU A 9 -0.23 11.80 -5.39
N THR A 10 -1.35 11.70 -6.10
CA THR A 10 -2.64 11.36 -5.49
C THR A 10 -2.87 9.87 -5.62
N ILE A 11 -3.12 9.19 -4.49
CA ILE A 11 -3.37 7.76 -4.46
C ILE A 11 -4.84 7.51 -4.74
N GLN A 12 -5.12 6.73 -5.79
CA GLN A 12 -6.47 6.51 -6.32
C GLN A 12 -7.01 5.13 -5.95
N SER A 13 -6.14 4.11 -5.90
CA SER A 13 -6.55 2.74 -5.62
C SER A 13 -5.50 2.01 -4.81
N TYR A 14 -5.84 0.80 -4.37
CA TYR A 14 -5.00 -0.01 -3.50
C TYR A 14 -4.80 -1.40 -4.10
N ALA A 15 -3.56 -1.72 -4.44
CA ALA A 15 -3.19 -2.96 -5.10
C ALA A 15 -2.80 -4.05 -4.10
N TYR A 16 -2.64 -5.26 -4.65
CA TYR A 16 -2.09 -6.43 -3.95
C TYR A 16 -0.75 -6.10 -3.24
N GLU A 17 -0.47 -6.80 -2.14
CA GLU A 17 0.62 -6.53 -1.19
C GLU A 17 0.54 -5.20 -0.42
N GLY A 18 -0.56 -4.47 -0.57
CA GLY A 18 -0.80 -3.25 0.18
C GLY A 18 -0.11 -2.01 -0.41
N LEU A 19 -0.03 -1.95 -1.73
CA LEU A 19 0.58 -0.86 -2.48
C LEU A 19 -0.46 0.18 -2.88
N GLY A 20 -0.25 1.43 -2.48
CA GLY A 20 -1.01 2.56 -3.02
C GLY A 20 -0.70 2.72 -4.50
N VAL A 21 -1.72 3.04 -5.29
CA VAL A 21 -1.59 3.22 -6.74
C VAL A 21 -1.91 4.65 -7.11
N ALA A 22 -0.93 5.33 -7.69
CA ALA A 22 -1.12 6.58 -8.41
C ALA A 22 -1.07 6.32 -9.91
N LYS A 23 -1.84 7.09 -10.68
CA LYS A 23 -1.77 7.11 -12.14
C LYS A 23 -1.48 8.54 -12.57
N ILE A 24 -0.44 8.70 -13.38
CA ILE A 24 -0.12 9.98 -14.00
C ILE A 24 -0.30 9.86 -15.52
N PRO A 25 -0.90 10.85 -16.19
CA PRO A 25 -0.97 10.86 -17.64
C PRO A 25 0.43 11.09 -18.21
N VAL A 26 0.85 10.23 -19.13
CA VAL A 26 2.12 10.38 -19.86
C VAL A 26 1.81 10.38 -21.35
N GLU A 27 2.25 11.42 -22.03
CA GLU A 27 2.19 11.50 -23.49
C GLU A 27 3.35 10.73 -24.09
N LYS A 28 3.03 9.80 -24.99
CA LYS A 28 4.03 9.09 -25.79
C LYS A 28 3.49 8.85 -27.19
N ASP A 29 4.26 9.26 -28.20
CA ASP A 29 3.92 9.08 -29.62
C ASP A 29 2.53 9.66 -29.99
N GLY A 30 2.15 10.79 -29.37
CA GLY A 30 0.84 11.45 -29.59
C GLY A 30 -0.34 10.77 -28.88
N VAL A 31 -0.10 9.76 -28.05
CA VAL A 31 -1.13 9.07 -27.26
C VAL A 31 -0.89 9.28 -25.77
N THR A 32 -1.88 9.81 -25.07
CA THR A 32 -1.87 9.93 -23.61
C THR A 32 -2.26 8.58 -22.99
N LYS A 33 -1.37 8.02 -22.16
CA LYS A 33 -1.65 6.80 -21.38
C LYS A 33 -1.36 7.02 -19.90
N ASP A 34 -2.15 6.38 -19.06
CA ASP A 34 -1.90 6.34 -17.63
C ASP A 34 -0.65 5.50 -17.34
N PHE A 35 0.33 6.12 -16.71
CA PHE A 35 1.50 5.45 -16.18
C PHE A 35 1.30 5.18 -14.68
N VAL A 36 1.42 3.91 -14.29
CA VAL A 36 1.13 3.45 -12.93
C VAL A 36 2.34 3.61 -12.03
N ILE A 37 2.15 4.16 -10.84
CA ILE A 37 3.18 4.29 -9.82
C ILE A 37 2.68 3.63 -8.53
N PHE A 38 3.42 2.62 -8.06
CA PHE A 38 3.16 1.96 -6.79
C PHE A 38 3.89 2.66 -5.66
N VAL A 39 3.17 3.00 -4.59
CA VAL A 39 3.71 3.68 -3.41
C VAL A 39 3.44 2.83 -2.17
N GLN A 40 4.51 2.38 -1.51
CA GLN A 40 4.39 1.66 -0.24
C GLN A 40 3.90 2.60 0.88
N HIS A 41 3.07 2.08 1.80
CA HIS A 41 2.50 2.84 2.93
C HIS A 41 1.59 4.01 2.56
N ALA A 42 1.07 4.05 1.33
CA ALA A 42 0.12 5.05 0.88
C ALA A 42 -1.25 4.41 0.58
N TYR A 43 -2.32 5.12 0.91
CA TYR A 43 -3.70 4.63 0.85
C TYR A 43 -4.55 5.52 -0.05
N PRO A 44 -5.61 4.99 -0.69
CA PRO A 44 -6.55 5.78 -1.47
C PRO A 44 -7.06 7.00 -0.70
N GLY A 45 -7.07 8.15 -1.38
CA GLY A 45 -7.40 9.45 -0.79
C GLY A 45 -6.20 10.21 -0.23
N ASP A 46 -5.01 9.60 -0.13
CA ASP A 46 -3.80 10.34 0.21
C ASP A 46 -3.32 11.21 -0.95
N THR A 47 -2.80 12.39 -0.62
CA THR A 47 -1.82 13.12 -1.44
C THR A 47 -0.47 13.00 -0.77
N VAL A 48 0.54 12.51 -1.50
CA VAL A 48 1.86 12.18 -0.93
C VAL A 48 3.00 12.74 -1.78
N LYS A 49 4.13 13.06 -1.14
CA LYS A 49 5.42 13.12 -1.83
C LYS A 49 6.02 11.72 -1.85
N ALA A 50 6.34 11.21 -3.03
CA ALA A 50 6.94 9.91 -3.21
C ALA A 50 8.20 10.00 -4.06
N GLU A 51 9.27 9.34 -3.60
CA GLU A 51 10.55 9.28 -4.30
C GLU A 51 10.59 8.04 -5.20
N ILE A 52 10.81 8.24 -6.50
CA ILE A 52 10.88 7.15 -7.48
C ILE A 52 12.13 6.31 -7.23
N ARG A 53 11.94 5.04 -6.86
CA ARG A 53 13.04 4.10 -6.59
C ARG A 53 13.40 3.26 -7.80
N LYS A 54 12.41 2.86 -8.58
CA LYS A 54 12.59 1.93 -9.70
C LYS A 54 11.60 2.28 -10.81
N ILE A 55 12.08 2.29 -12.04
CA ILE A 55 11.26 2.54 -13.23
C ILE A 55 11.30 1.29 -14.09
N LYS A 56 10.13 0.79 -14.47
CA LYS A 56 9.93 -0.30 -15.43
C LYS A 56 9.20 0.23 -16.66
N LYS A 57 9.05 -0.62 -17.67
CA LYS A 57 8.42 -0.26 -18.95
C LYS A 57 6.97 0.23 -18.78
N SER A 58 6.22 -0.35 -17.84
CA SER A 58 4.78 -0.10 -17.65
C SER A 58 4.40 0.48 -16.29
N TYR A 59 5.33 0.55 -15.33
CA TYR A 59 5.07 1.10 -14.01
C TYR A 59 6.36 1.62 -13.34
N ALA A 60 6.21 2.36 -12.25
CA ALA A 60 7.30 2.67 -11.32
C ALA A 60 6.96 2.23 -9.89
N GLU A 61 8.00 2.01 -9.09
CA GLU A 61 7.90 1.82 -7.64
C GLU A 61 8.49 3.06 -6.96
N ALA A 62 7.78 3.59 -5.98
CA ALA A 62 8.15 4.78 -5.24
C ALA A 62 8.08 4.52 -3.73
N LYS A 63 8.98 5.19 -2.99
CA LYS A 63 8.99 5.21 -1.54
C LYS A 63 8.24 6.45 -1.06
N LEU A 64 7.29 6.27 -0.13
CA LEU A 64 6.66 7.39 0.55
C LEU A 64 7.71 8.22 1.30
N VAL A 65 7.71 9.53 1.05
CA VAL A 65 8.57 10.51 1.74
C VAL A 65 7.73 11.26 2.78
N GLU A 66 6.56 11.75 2.37
CA GLU A 66 5.71 12.59 3.19
C GLU A 66 4.25 12.40 2.76
N VAL A 67 3.32 12.37 3.72
CA VAL A 67 1.89 12.49 3.44
C VAL A 67 1.51 13.96 3.57
N ILE A 68 1.15 14.59 2.45
CA ILE A 68 0.73 16.00 2.40
C ILE A 68 -0.69 16.13 2.92
N THR A 69 -1.59 15.31 2.36
CA THR A 69 -3.00 15.25 2.76
C THR A 69 -3.33 13.80 3.08
N PRO A 70 -3.63 13.47 4.34
CA PRO A 70 -3.97 12.10 4.71
C PRO A 70 -5.40 11.75 4.29
N SER A 71 -5.58 10.50 3.86
CA SER A 71 -6.88 9.87 3.70
C SER A 71 -7.63 9.84 5.02
N ALA A 72 -8.96 9.99 4.95
CA ALA A 72 -9.84 9.87 6.11
C ALA A 72 -9.82 8.49 6.78
N GLU A 73 -9.31 7.47 6.08
CA GLU A 73 -9.21 6.10 6.59
C GLU A 73 -7.92 5.82 7.36
N ARG A 74 -7.01 6.80 7.45
CA ARG A 74 -5.78 6.66 8.24
C ARG A 74 -6.06 6.73 9.74
N ILE A 75 -5.31 5.94 10.50
CA ILE A 75 -5.27 6.00 11.96
C ILE A 75 -3.82 6.02 12.45
N LYS A 76 -3.61 6.45 13.69
CA LYS A 76 -2.30 6.30 14.33
C LYS A 76 -2.06 4.82 14.65
N ALA A 77 -0.95 4.26 14.17
CA ALA A 77 -0.55 2.91 14.52
C ALA A 77 -0.35 2.76 16.04
N ARG A 78 -0.80 1.64 16.60
CA ARG A 78 -0.68 1.35 18.04
C ARG A 78 0.75 0.97 18.44
N CYS A 79 1.46 0.27 17.56
CA CYS A 79 2.84 -0.17 17.82
C CYS A 79 3.84 0.91 17.44
N ASN A 80 4.71 1.29 18.39
CA ASN A 80 5.77 2.27 18.16
C ASN A 80 6.83 1.80 17.13
N PHE A 81 6.91 0.49 16.87
CA PHE A 81 7.84 -0.09 15.89
C PHE A 81 7.21 -0.29 14.49
N PHE A 82 5.95 0.13 14.31
CA PHE A 82 5.28 0.04 13.02
C PHE A 82 6.03 0.85 11.95
N GLY A 83 6.03 0.37 10.70
CA GLY A 83 6.80 0.97 9.61
C GLY A 83 8.26 0.51 9.55
N THR A 84 8.93 0.32 10.69
CA THR A 84 10.32 -0.15 10.72
C THR A 84 10.41 -1.68 10.86
N CYS A 85 9.72 -2.29 11.84
CA CYS A 85 9.84 -3.73 12.15
C CYS A 85 9.34 -4.65 11.03
N GLY A 86 8.41 -4.17 10.19
CA GLY A 86 7.87 -4.92 9.04
C GLY A 86 6.88 -6.04 9.39
N GLY A 87 6.70 -6.38 10.67
CA GLY A 87 5.81 -7.45 11.13
C GLY A 87 4.32 -7.19 10.90
N CYS A 88 3.91 -5.92 10.83
CA CYS A 88 2.56 -5.51 10.45
C CYS A 88 2.62 -4.54 9.27
N LYS A 89 1.63 -4.63 8.36
CA LYS A 89 1.60 -3.84 7.12
C LYS A 89 0.72 -2.59 7.19
N GLN A 90 -0.38 -2.63 7.95
CA GLN A 90 -1.47 -1.66 7.87
C GLN A 90 -2.02 -1.25 9.25
N GLN A 91 -1.18 -1.14 10.30
CA GLN A 91 -1.70 -0.69 11.60
C GLN A 91 -2.15 0.77 11.59
N ASP A 92 -1.75 1.53 10.57
CA ASP A 92 -2.11 2.93 10.33
C ASP A 92 -3.32 3.11 9.40
N LEU A 93 -4.10 2.04 9.17
CA LEU A 93 -5.33 2.05 8.38
C LEU A 93 -6.51 1.51 9.21
N LEU A 94 -7.68 2.13 9.09
CA LEU A 94 -8.92 1.66 9.71
C LEU A 94 -9.19 0.19 9.37
N TYR A 95 -9.57 -0.60 10.38
CA TYR A 95 -9.82 -2.03 10.19
C TYR A 95 -10.93 -2.35 9.17
N PRO A 96 -12.07 -1.62 9.13
CA PRO A 96 -13.05 -1.79 8.06
C PRO A 96 -12.47 -1.55 6.65
N ALA A 97 -11.58 -0.56 6.51
CA ALA A 97 -10.92 -0.29 5.23
C ALA A 97 -9.94 -1.42 4.86
N GLN A 98 -9.20 -1.99 5.83
CA GLN A 98 -8.36 -3.17 5.60
C GLN A 98 -9.18 -4.35 5.05
N ALA A 99 -10.35 -4.63 5.63
CA ALA A 99 -11.24 -5.69 5.16
C ALA A 99 -11.78 -5.39 3.76
N ARG A 100 -12.30 -4.18 3.54
CA ARG A 100 -12.81 -3.73 2.24
C ARG A 100 -11.77 -3.89 1.13
N TYR A 101 -10.54 -3.43 1.34
CA TYR A 101 -9.48 -3.56 0.35
C TYR A 101 -9.08 -5.00 0.07
N LYS A 102 -9.07 -5.87 1.08
CA LYS A 102 -8.83 -7.31 0.86
C LYS A 102 -9.94 -7.92 0.00
N GLN A 103 -11.19 -7.54 0.25
CA GLN A 103 -12.34 -8.03 -0.51
C GLN A 103 -12.30 -7.54 -1.97
N GLU A 104 -11.95 -6.27 -2.18
CA GLU A 104 -11.71 -5.70 -3.51
C GLU A 104 -10.57 -6.43 -4.25
N GLN A 105 -9.48 -6.78 -3.56
CA GLN A 105 -8.38 -7.54 -4.15
C GLN A 105 -8.81 -8.95 -4.57
N VAL A 106 -9.56 -9.67 -3.73
CA VAL A 106 -10.12 -10.97 -4.08
C VAL A 106 -11.01 -10.83 -5.32
N LYS A 107 -11.91 -9.84 -5.33
CA LYS A 107 -12.78 -9.56 -6.47
C LYS A 107 -11.97 -9.30 -7.75
N ASP A 108 -10.95 -8.45 -7.68
CA ASP A 108 -10.11 -8.10 -8.82
C ASP A 108 -9.33 -9.31 -9.35
N ILE A 109 -8.85 -10.20 -8.47
CA ILE A 109 -8.16 -11.44 -8.85
C ILE A 109 -9.09 -12.37 -9.64
N PHE A 110 -10.30 -12.64 -9.12
CA PHE A 110 -11.27 -13.50 -9.81
C PHE A 110 -11.71 -12.92 -11.15
N ASN A 111 -11.99 -11.62 -11.22
CA ASN A 111 -12.39 -10.96 -12.47
C ASN A 111 -11.25 -10.93 -13.48
N ARG A 112 -10.09 -10.38 -13.13
CA ARG A 112 -9.01 -10.07 -14.10
C ARG A 112 -8.13 -11.26 -14.44
N LEU A 113 -7.84 -12.13 -13.46
CA LEU A 113 -6.98 -13.28 -13.67
C LEU A 113 -7.79 -14.55 -13.91
N GLY A 114 -8.91 -14.71 -13.20
CA GLY A 114 -9.78 -15.87 -13.34
C GLY A 114 -10.78 -15.78 -14.49
N GLY A 115 -11.07 -14.58 -15.00
CA GLY A 115 -12.08 -14.36 -16.05
C GLY A 115 -13.52 -14.56 -15.58
N PHE A 116 -13.76 -14.64 -14.27
CA PHE A 116 -15.11 -14.80 -13.71
C PHE A 116 -15.77 -13.43 -13.62
N THR A 117 -16.79 -13.18 -14.43
CA THR A 117 -17.52 -11.90 -14.45
C THR A 117 -18.82 -11.93 -13.65
N ASP A 118 -19.34 -13.12 -13.36
CA ASP A 118 -20.59 -13.33 -12.63
C ASP A 118 -20.37 -14.37 -11.53
N PHE A 119 -20.06 -13.87 -10.33
CA PHE A 119 -19.89 -14.70 -9.13
C PHE A 119 -20.39 -13.95 -7.90
N ALA A 120 -20.94 -14.68 -6.95
CA ALA A 120 -21.26 -14.15 -5.64
C ALA A 120 -19.97 -14.05 -4.80
N LEU A 121 -19.72 -12.88 -4.22
CA LEU A 121 -18.63 -12.66 -3.28
C LEU A 121 -19.22 -12.38 -1.91
N GLU A 122 -19.06 -13.32 -0.99
CA GLU A 122 -19.43 -13.13 0.41
C GLU A 122 -18.53 -12.07 1.08
N GLU A 123 -19.08 -11.40 2.08
CA GLU A 123 -18.32 -10.42 2.86
C GLU A 123 -17.22 -11.09 3.68
N ILE A 124 -16.08 -10.40 3.79
CA ILE A 124 -15.00 -10.87 4.66
C ILE A 124 -15.47 -10.89 6.11
N ILE A 125 -15.38 -12.07 6.72
CA ILE A 125 -15.57 -12.23 8.17
C ILE A 125 -14.46 -11.46 8.89
N SER A 126 -14.87 -10.39 9.55
CA SER A 126 -13.99 -9.55 10.35
C SER A 126 -13.60 -10.25 11.66
N ALA A 127 -12.38 -10.01 12.12
CA ALA A 127 -11.95 -10.47 13.43
C ALA A 127 -12.61 -9.64 14.54
N GLU A 128 -13.06 -10.30 15.60
CA GLU A 128 -13.57 -9.62 16.80
C GLU A 128 -12.45 -8.86 17.52
N GLN A 129 -11.23 -9.44 17.54
CA GLN A 129 -10.06 -8.86 18.21
C GLN A 129 -8.91 -8.60 17.23
N ASN A 130 -8.67 -7.32 16.95
CA ASN A 130 -7.68 -6.89 15.93
C ASN A 130 -6.23 -6.86 16.43
N PHE A 131 -6.01 -7.05 17.73
CA PHE A 131 -4.68 -7.03 18.37
C PHE A 131 -4.51 -8.26 19.26
N TYR A 132 -3.27 -8.61 19.58
CA TYR A 132 -2.93 -9.73 20.48
C TYR A 132 -3.47 -11.12 20.04
N TYR A 133 -3.80 -11.28 18.75
CA TYR A 133 -4.31 -12.54 18.21
C TYR A 133 -3.19 -13.57 17.91
N ARG A 134 -1.92 -13.15 17.82
CA ARG A 134 -0.80 -14.08 17.57
C ARG A 134 -0.46 -14.83 18.86
N ASN A 135 -0.64 -16.15 18.85
CA ASN A 135 -0.28 -17.05 19.95
C ASN A 135 1.17 -17.59 19.86
N LYS A 136 1.89 -17.30 18.77
CA LYS A 136 3.29 -17.66 18.54
C LYS A 136 4.04 -16.47 17.95
N MET A 137 5.27 -16.27 18.40
CA MET A 137 6.21 -15.28 17.85
C MET A 137 7.57 -15.96 17.65
N GLU A 138 8.25 -15.60 16.57
CA GLU A 138 9.62 -16.03 16.28
C GLU A 138 10.47 -14.77 16.20
N PHE A 139 11.58 -14.76 16.95
CA PHE A 139 12.52 -13.64 17.00
C PHE A 139 13.82 -14.07 16.34
N SER A 140 14.29 -13.24 15.40
CA SER A 140 15.63 -13.35 14.85
C SER A 140 16.62 -12.61 15.74
N PHE A 141 17.83 -13.14 15.89
CA PHE A 141 18.89 -12.54 16.69
C PHE A 141 20.10 -12.25 15.80
N ALA A 142 20.77 -11.14 16.05
CA ALA A 142 22.01 -10.73 15.39
C ALA A 142 22.91 -10.00 16.40
N GLU A 143 24.21 -9.95 16.13
CA GLU A 143 25.16 -9.18 16.94
C GLU A 143 24.91 -7.67 16.80
N GLN A 144 24.51 -7.22 15.61
CA GLN A 144 24.21 -5.83 15.34
C GLN A 144 22.85 -5.43 15.91
N ARG A 145 22.79 -4.23 16.50
CA ARG A 145 21.57 -3.63 17.00
C ARG A 145 20.63 -3.30 15.84
N TRP A 146 19.35 -3.60 16.04
CA TRP A 146 18.30 -3.15 15.13
C TRP A 146 18.00 -1.65 15.37
N LEU A 147 18.09 -0.84 14.30
CA LEU A 147 17.92 0.60 14.35
C LEU A 147 16.51 1.00 13.90
N THR A 148 15.90 1.96 14.59
CA THR A 148 14.68 2.62 14.13
C THR A 148 15.00 3.65 13.04
N LEU A 149 13.99 4.30 12.45
CA LEU A 149 14.24 5.35 11.45
C LEU A 149 14.86 6.63 12.07
N GLU A 150 14.74 6.79 13.39
CA GLU A 150 15.23 7.95 14.15
C GLU A 150 16.67 7.75 14.67
N GLU A 151 17.22 6.53 14.54
CA GLU A 151 18.52 6.10 15.08
C GLU A 151 19.50 5.70 13.98
#